data_AF-A0A3N7FNR8-F1
#
_entry.id   AF-A0A3N7FNR8-F1
#
_cell.length_a   1.000
_cell.length_b   1.000
_cell.length_c   1.000
_cell.angle_alpha   90.00
_cell.angle_beta   90.00
_cell.angle_gamma   90.00
#
_symmetry.space_group_name_H-M   'P 1'
#
loop_
_entity.id
_entity.type
_entity.pdbx_description
1 polymer ?
#
loop_
_entity_poly.entity_id
_entity_poly.type
_entity_poly.pdbx_seq_one_letter_code
_entity_poly.pdbx_strand_id
1 'polypeptide(L)'
;MSHAPDTPDTPTSGAHCDEEYSLPCAEALLAGTLALMTGYVQACCDSHRDAMGRKIAANLQMLADAEGFTPHFRTVAWSLQGRWEQQCKARQDTAASAALVAAEQRRVLWHTAPEAMQ
;
A
#
# COMPACT_ATOMS: atom_id res chain seq x y z
N MET A 1 -19.35 -46.52 54.70
CA MET A 1 -19.03 -47.00 53.34
C MET A 1 -20.22 -46.61 52.47
N SER A 2 -20.43 -45.31 52.17
CA SER A 2 -19.78 -44.51 51.11
C SER A 2 -19.75 -45.22 49.76
N HIS A 3 -20.68 -44.91 48.84
CA HIS A 3 -20.38 -44.01 47.73
C HIS A 3 -21.65 -43.59 46.96
N ALA A 4 -21.68 -42.31 46.59
CA ALA A 4 -22.67 -41.60 45.81
C ALA A 4 -22.51 -41.89 44.29
N PRO A 5 -23.44 -41.45 43.40
CA PRO A 5 -23.46 -41.84 41.99
C PRO A 5 -22.36 -41.14 41.18
N ASP A 6 -21.66 -41.91 40.33
CA ASP A 6 -20.70 -41.42 39.35
C ASP A 6 -21.41 -40.76 38.16
N THR A 7 -21.35 -39.43 38.11
CA THR A 7 -21.23 -38.66 36.86
C THR A 7 -20.11 -37.66 37.11
N PRO A 8 -19.04 -37.63 36.31
CA PRO A 8 -19.05 -36.91 35.02
C PRO A 8 -18.10 -37.61 34.00
N ASP A 9 -17.85 -37.21 32.75
CA ASP A 9 -17.80 -35.92 32.08
C ASP A 9 -18.22 -36.13 30.61
N THR A 10 -19.14 -35.31 30.14
CA THR A 10 -19.31 -35.09 28.70
C THR A 10 -18.01 -34.44 28.23
N PRO A 11 -17.30 -34.96 27.22
CA PRO A 11 -16.23 -34.18 26.62
C PRO A 11 -16.91 -32.97 25.96
N THR A 12 -16.81 -31.82 26.62
CA THR A 12 -17.01 -30.52 25.98
C THR A 12 -15.92 -30.45 24.93
N SER A 13 -16.23 -30.99 23.75
CA SER A 13 -15.44 -30.85 22.55
C SER A 13 -15.46 -29.37 22.26
N GLY A 14 -14.45 -28.67 22.78
CA GLY A 14 -14.15 -27.30 22.45
C GLY A 14 -13.87 -27.26 20.96
N ALA A 15 -14.94 -27.07 20.19
CA ALA A 15 -14.87 -26.68 18.80
C ALA A 15 -14.38 -25.23 18.77
N HIS A 16 -13.08 -25.07 19.01
CA HIS A 16 -12.34 -23.84 18.75
C HIS A 16 -11.33 -24.17 17.65
N CYS A 17 -11.84 -24.52 16.46
CA CYS A 17 -11.02 -24.88 15.31
C CYS A 17 -11.36 -24.10 14.03
N ASP A 18 -12.15 -23.02 14.10
CA ASP A 18 -12.60 -22.32 12.89
C ASP A 18 -11.95 -20.94 12.62
N GLU A 19 -11.13 -20.40 13.52
CA GLU A 19 -10.71 -18.98 13.40
C GLU A 19 -9.30 -18.72 12.84
N GLU A 20 -8.45 -19.72 12.60
CA GLU A 20 -6.99 -19.46 12.43
C GLU A 20 -6.39 -19.70 11.02
N TYR A 21 -7.15 -20.08 9.99
CA TYR A 21 -6.56 -20.59 8.73
C TYR A 21 -6.63 -19.71 7.47
N SER A 22 -7.14 -18.48 7.55
CA SER A 22 -7.27 -17.58 6.37
C SER A 22 -6.20 -16.47 6.25
N LEU A 23 -5.26 -16.38 7.19
CA LEU A 23 -4.22 -15.33 7.21
C LEU A 23 -3.07 -15.42 6.16
N PRO A 24 -2.73 -16.56 5.54
CA PRO A 24 -1.51 -16.65 4.72
C PRO A 24 -1.43 -15.63 3.58
N CYS A 25 -2.57 -15.29 2.98
CA CYS A 25 -2.62 -14.35 1.86
C CYS A 25 -2.50 -12.89 2.32
N ALA A 26 -3.04 -12.56 3.50
CA ALA A 26 -3.01 -11.21 4.06
C ALA A 26 -1.62 -10.86 4.60
N GLU A 27 -0.94 -11.82 5.24
CA GLU A 27 0.44 -11.66 5.71
C GLU A 27 1.44 -11.54 4.55
N ALA A 28 1.27 -12.34 3.49
CA ALA A 28 2.06 -12.21 2.29
C ALA A 28 1.88 -10.83 1.63
N LEU A 29 0.65 -10.32 1.58
CA LEU A 29 0.36 -8.97 1.10
C LEU A 29 1.02 -7.90 1.99
N LEU A 30 0.95 -8.05 3.33
CA LEU A 30 1.61 -7.14 4.27
C LEU A 30 3.13 -7.14 4.07
N ALA A 31 3.76 -8.32 4.06
CA ALA A 31 5.19 -8.48 3.85
C ALA A 31 5.63 -7.88 2.50
N GLY A 32 4.88 -8.17 1.43
CA GLY A 32 5.13 -7.61 0.11
C GLY A 32 4.99 -6.08 0.08
N THR A 33 4.02 -5.53 0.83
CA THR A 33 3.82 -4.09 0.95
C THR A 33 4.97 -3.41 1.69
N LEU A 34 5.44 -4.01 2.79
CA LEU A 34 6.61 -3.52 3.53
C LEU A 34 7.87 -3.56 2.67
N ALA A 35 8.13 -4.69 2.00
CA ALA A 35 9.25 -4.83 1.07
C ALA A 35 9.20 -3.78 -0.05
N LEU A 36 8.00 -3.52 -0.59
CA LEU A 36 7.81 -2.51 -1.64
C LEU A 36 8.03 -1.09 -1.12
N MET A 37 7.56 -0.75 0.09
CA MET A 37 7.85 0.53 0.74
C MET A 37 9.34 0.73 1.00
N THR A 38 10.07 -0.33 1.38
CA THR A 38 11.52 -0.29 1.51
C THR A 38 12.19 -0.04 0.15
N GLY A 39 11.77 -0.78 -0.88
CA GLY A 39 12.29 -0.62 -2.23
C GLY A 39 11.97 0.74 -2.85
N TYR A 40 10.86 1.38 -2.47
CA TYR A 40 10.44 2.69 -2.99
C TYR A 40 11.51 3.77 -2.78
N VAL A 41 12.21 3.74 -1.65
CA VAL A 41 13.31 4.67 -1.34
C VAL A 41 14.53 4.44 -2.24
N GLN A 42 14.68 3.22 -2.76
CA GLN A 42 15.80 2.79 -3.61
C GLN A 42 15.44 2.78 -5.11
N ALA A 43 14.26 3.28 -5.49
CA ALA A 43 13.79 3.25 -6.87
C ALA A 43 14.75 3.98 -7.83
N CYS A 44 15.06 3.34 -8.96
CA CYS A 44 16.07 3.83 -9.90
C CYS A 44 15.64 5.03 -10.75
N CYS A 45 14.33 5.26 -10.91
CA CYS A 45 13.80 6.36 -11.69
C CYS A 45 12.41 6.80 -11.20
N ASP A 46 12.01 8.01 -11.58
CA ASP A 46 10.72 8.59 -11.18
C ASP A 46 9.51 7.76 -11.65
N SER A 47 9.57 7.18 -12.85
CA SER A 47 8.45 6.38 -13.38
C SER A 47 8.23 5.10 -12.58
N HIS A 48 9.31 4.39 -12.20
CA HIS A 48 9.20 3.24 -11.31
C HIS A 48 8.73 3.65 -9.93
N ARG A 49 9.28 4.74 -9.37
CA ARG A 49 8.87 5.26 -8.08
C ARG A 49 7.37 5.58 -8.03
N ASP A 50 6.84 6.23 -9.07
CA ASP A 50 5.41 6.54 -9.16
C ASP A 50 4.54 5.29 -9.33
N ALA A 51 5.01 4.29 -10.08
CA ALA A 51 4.32 3.00 -10.19
C ALA A 51 4.29 2.25 -8.84
N MET A 52 5.41 2.25 -8.12
CA MET A 52 5.53 1.66 -6.79
C MET A 52 4.63 2.38 -5.78
N GLY A 53 4.63 3.71 -5.75
CA GLY A 53 3.76 4.50 -4.86
C GLY A 53 2.28 4.17 -5.04
N ARG A 54 1.80 4.08 -6.29
CA ARG A 54 0.42 3.65 -6.59
C ARG A 54 0.13 2.22 -6.12
N LYS A 55 1.08 1.30 -6.32
CA LYS A 55 0.93 -0.09 -5.87
C LYS A 55 0.91 -0.19 -4.35
N ILE A 56 1.71 0.62 -3.64
CA ILE A 56 1.69 0.70 -2.18
C ILE A 56 0.31 1.17 -1.70
N ALA A 57 -0.23 2.25 -2.27
CA ALA A 57 -1.56 2.74 -1.92
C ALA A 57 -2.65 1.68 -2.13
N ALA A 58 -2.64 1.01 -3.29
CA ALA A 58 -3.59 -0.07 -3.59
C ALA A 58 -3.48 -1.25 -2.63
N ASN A 59 -2.25 -1.68 -2.29
CA ASN A 59 -2.05 -2.75 -1.33
C ASN A 59 -2.54 -2.38 0.07
N LEU A 60 -2.31 -1.14 0.51
CA LEU A 60 -2.78 -0.67 1.80
C LEU A 60 -4.30 -0.60 1.86
N GLN A 61 -4.98 -0.28 0.76
CA GLN A 61 -6.44 -0.38 0.68
C GLN A 61 -6.89 -1.83 0.89
N MET A 62 -6.28 -2.79 0.18
CA MET A 62 -6.60 -4.21 0.35
C MET A 62 -6.36 -4.71 1.79
N LEU A 63 -5.28 -4.23 2.45
CA LEU A 63 -5.00 -4.54 3.86
C LEU A 63 -6.00 -3.87 4.82
N ALA A 64 -6.46 -2.67 4.50
CA ALA A 64 -7.49 -1.96 5.26
C ALA A 64 -8.87 -2.62 5.15
N ASP A 65 -9.14 -3.37 4.08
CA ASP A 65 -10.40 -4.09 3.86
C ASP A 65 -10.35 -5.55 4.33
N ALA A 66 -9.17 -6.07 4.69
CA ALA A 66 -8.99 -7.47 5.06
C ALA A 66 -9.57 -7.80 6.46
N GLU A 67 -10.49 -8.78 6.50
CA GLU A 67 -11.18 -9.21 7.71
C GLU A 67 -10.27 -9.86 8.76
N GLY A 68 -9.13 -10.43 8.33
CA GLY A 68 -8.18 -11.13 9.21
C GLY A 68 -7.33 -10.24 10.13
N PHE A 69 -7.33 -8.91 9.94
CA PHE A 69 -6.58 -7.99 10.81
C PHE A 69 -7.43 -7.42 11.94
N THR A 70 -6.77 -6.84 12.94
CA THR A 70 -7.48 -6.10 13.98
C THR A 70 -8.11 -4.83 13.42
N PRO A 71 -9.22 -4.34 14.00
CA PRO A 71 -9.81 -3.06 13.59
C PRO A 71 -8.82 -1.90 13.67
N HIS A 72 -7.94 -1.91 14.67
CA HIS A 72 -6.91 -0.89 14.83
C HIS A 72 -5.91 -0.90 13.66
N PHE A 73 -5.44 -2.08 13.26
CA PHE A 73 -4.53 -2.21 12.12
C PHE A 73 -5.18 -1.69 10.83
N ARG A 74 -6.45 -2.05 10.57
CA ARG A 74 -7.18 -1.54 9.39
C ARG A 74 -7.27 -0.01 9.37
N THR A 75 -7.52 0.63 10.51
CA THR A 75 -7.52 2.10 10.63
C THR A 75 -6.16 2.70 10.30
N VAL A 76 -5.08 2.07 10.77
CA VAL A 76 -3.71 2.51 10.46
C VAL A 76 -3.40 2.34 8.97
N ALA A 77 -3.76 1.20 8.37
CA ALA A 77 -3.59 0.92 6.95
C ALA A 77 -4.35 1.92 6.08
N TRP A 78 -5.61 2.21 6.42
CA TRP A 78 -6.43 3.21 5.74
C TRP A 78 -5.81 4.62 5.82
N SER A 79 -5.38 5.02 7.01
CA SER A 79 -4.71 6.32 7.21
C SER A 79 -3.40 6.42 6.41
N LEU A 80 -2.66 5.32 6.31
CA LEU A 80 -1.43 5.27 5.54
C LEU A 80 -1.70 5.32 4.03
N GLN A 81 -2.73 4.61 3.56
CA GLN A 81 -3.19 4.64 2.18
C GLN A 81 -3.48 6.07 1.73
N GLY A 82 -4.25 6.84 2.49
CA GLY A 82 -4.58 8.23 2.15
C GLY A 82 -3.36 9.14 2.07
N ARG A 83 -2.35 8.93 2.95
CA ARG A 83 -1.08 9.66 2.88
C ARG A 83 -0.29 9.32 1.62
N TRP A 84 -0.25 8.05 1.22
CA TRP A 84 0.43 7.63 -0.01
C TRP A 84 -0.26 8.19 -1.26
N GLU A 85 -1.59 8.21 -1.31
CA GLU A 85 -2.33 8.82 -2.42
C GLU A 85 -2.04 10.31 -2.54
N GLN A 86 -2.08 11.04 -1.42
CA GLN A 86 -1.77 12.46 -1.40
C GLN A 86 -0.33 12.73 -1.88
N GLN A 87 0.63 11.93 -1.43
CA GLN A 87 2.02 12.04 -1.87
C GLN A 87 2.17 11.75 -3.37
N CYS A 88 1.54 10.70 -3.88
CA CYS A 88 1.59 10.35 -5.29
C CYS A 88 0.97 11.45 -6.16
N LYS A 89 -0.17 12.00 -5.74
CA LYS A 89 -0.83 13.11 -6.42
C LYS A 89 0.07 14.35 -6.45
N ALA A 90 0.64 14.76 -5.32
CA ALA A 90 1.53 15.91 -5.26
C ALA A 90 2.75 15.77 -6.19
N ARG A 91 3.32 14.56 -6.30
CA ARG A 91 4.39 14.27 -7.26
C ARG A 91 3.93 14.40 -8.72
N GLN A 92 2.77 13.85 -9.04
CA GLN A 92 2.19 13.95 -10.39
C GLN A 92 1.92 15.40 -10.79
N ASP A 93 1.36 16.19 -9.87
CA ASP A 93 1.10 17.62 -10.08
C ASP A 93 2.40 18.40 -10.35
N THR A 94 3.46 18.08 -9.60
CA THR A 94 4.79 18.66 -9.79
C THR A 94 5.38 18.26 -11.16
N ALA A 95 5.30 16.98 -11.52
CA ALA A 95 5.80 16.48 -12.80
C ALA A 95 5.04 17.10 -13.99
N ALA A 96 3.72 17.22 -13.90
CA ALA A 96 2.88 17.87 -14.89
C ALA A 96 3.25 19.36 -15.06
N SER A 97 3.47 20.06 -13.95
CA SER A 97 3.90 21.46 -13.96
C SER A 97 5.27 21.63 -14.63
N ALA A 98 6.23 20.76 -14.32
CA ALA A 98 7.55 20.77 -14.95
C ALA A 98 7.47 20.48 -16.46
N ALA A 99 6.62 19.54 -16.87
CA ALA A 99 6.41 19.21 -18.27
C ALA A 99 5.82 20.39 -19.07
N LEU A 100 4.88 21.14 -18.47
CA LEU A 100 4.31 22.34 -19.07
C LEU A 100 5.39 23.42 -19.30
N VAL A 101 6.23 23.68 -18.29
CA VAL A 101 7.34 24.65 -18.40
C VAL A 101 8.33 24.23 -19.49
N ALA A 102 8.70 22.95 -19.55
CA ALA A 102 9.59 22.44 -20.59
C ALA A 102 8.99 22.55 -22.00
N ALA A 103 7.68 22.35 -22.14
CA ALA A 103 6.98 22.53 -23.41
C ALA A 103 7.00 24.00 -23.88
N GLU A 104 6.77 24.94 -22.96
CA GLU A 104 6.83 26.37 -23.26
C GLU A 104 8.25 26.81 -23.63
N GLN A 105 9.27 26.36 -22.90
CA GLN A 105 10.66 26.64 -23.24
C GLN A 105 11.02 26.11 -24.64
N ARG A 106 10.62 24.89 -24.97
CA ARG A 106 10.83 24.32 -26.31
C ARG A 106 10.15 25.17 -27.39
N ARG A 107 8.94 25.66 -27.12
CA ARG A 107 8.21 26.55 -28.02
C ARG A 107 8.97 27.86 -28.23
N VAL A 108 9.45 28.50 -27.17
CA VAL A 108 10.26 29.73 -27.25
C VAL A 108 11.52 29.50 -28.10
N LEU A 109 12.24 28.40 -27.85
CA LEU A 109 13.46 28.05 -28.59
C LEU A 109 13.23 27.86 -30.10
N TRP A 110 12.03 27.46 -30.52
CA TRP A 110 11.67 27.34 -31.94
C TRP A 110 11.22 28.65 -32.58
N HIS A 111 10.85 29.66 -31.77
CA HIS A 111 10.45 30.97 -32.25
C HIS A 111 11.61 31.98 -32.30
N THR A 112 12.67 31.79 -31.52
CA THR A 112 13.93 32.53 -31.71
C THR A 112 14.73 31.93 -32.85
N ALA A 113 14.65 32.55 -34.04
CA ALA A 113 15.57 32.26 -35.13
C ALA A 113 17.02 32.61 -34.70
N PRO A 114 18.03 31.79 -35.05
CA PRO A 114 19.41 32.12 -34.75
C PRO A 114 19.86 33.29 -35.64
N GLU A 115 19.87 34.51 -35.10
CA GLU A 115 20.36 35.72 -35.78
C GLU A 115 21.90 35.76 -35.90
N ALA A 116 22.60 34.72 -35.44
CA ALA A 116 24.06 34.64 -35.41
C ALA A 116 24.60 33.50 -36.28
N MET A 117 24.49 33.65 -37.59
CA MET A 117 25.42 33.04 -38.55
C MET A 117 25.82 34.13 -39.55
N GLN A 118 26.80 34.94 -39.16
CA GLN A 118 27.53 35.85 -40.04
C GLN A 118 29.00 35.44 -40.06
#